data_AF-A0A6N7HZV5-F1
#
_entry.id   AF-A0A6N7HZV5-F1
#
_cell.length_a   1.000
_cell.length_b   1.000
_cell.length_c   1.000
_cell.angle_alpha   90.00
_cell.angle_beta   90.00
_cell.angle_gamma   90.00
#
_symmetry.space_group_name_H-M   'P 1'
#
loop_
_entity.id
_entity.type
_entity.pdbx_description
1 polymer ?
#
loop_
_entity_poly.entity_id
_entity_poly.type
_entity_poly.pdbx_seq_one_letter_code
_entity_poly.pdbx_strand_id
1 'polypeptide(L)'
;MVDFDVERGMYGSHGAVRPAVGRGSAQSPDYCLRGHRLQIAGVTGRYSHYYRLTDITCEVCYALKDPLATWYLIDPTEQYSAEDADTMGLVLVLIPPAMRGGLGHIELWLGGVSVGDIDLRACGPCRRAVLEHVRVDEKYRRMGYGRVLVAAAVARAPGYSWSTTTMDTSLATRAFWAAVGDQVPGDIGGPPNYCTDMLRAAEHTP
;
A
#
# COMPACT_ATOMS: atom_id res chain seq x y z
N MET A 1 -3.49 -37.60 5.71
CA MET A 1 -4.32 -36.60 6.38
C MET A 1 -3.35 -35.77 7.21
N VAL A 2 -2.85 -34.68 6.64
CA VAL A 2 -1.81 -33.85 7.26
C VAL A 2 -2.54 -32.73 7.98
N ASP A 3 -2.43 -32.76 9.30
CA ASP A 3 -2.95 -31.76 10.21
C ASP A 3 -2.09 -30.49 10.04
N PHE A 4 -2.65 -29.47 9.41
CA PHE A 4 -2.04 -28.14 9.42
C PHE A 4 -2.47 -27.49 10.73
N ASP A 5 -1.77 -27.87 11.79
CA ASP A 5 -1.77 -27.10 13.03
C ASP A 5 -1.21 -25.72 12.66
N VAL A 6 -2.11 -24.74 12.57
CA VAL A 6 -1.76 -23.35 12.32
C VAL A 6 -1.07 -22.89 13.59
N GLU A 7 0.26 -23.07 13.63
CA GLU A 7 1.12 -22.49 14.65
C GLU A 7 0.91 -20.97 14.66
N ARG A 8 -0.05 -20.55 15.48
CA ARG A 8 -0.11 -19.21 16.04
C ARG A 8 1.06 -19.11 17.00
N GLY A 9 2.26 -18.94 16.44
CA GLY A 9 3.42 -18.51 17.20
C GLY A 9 3.06 -17.27 18.01
N MET A 10 3.68 -17.12 19.16
CA MET A 10 3.41 -16.13 20.22
C MET A 10 3.35 -14.65 19.76
N TYR A 11 3.66 -14.37 18.49
CA TYR A 11 3.68 -13.05 17.85
C TYR A 11 2.69 -12.87 16.68
N GLY A 12 1.88 -13.88 16.36
CA GLY A 12 0.91 -13.85 15.25
C GLY A 12 1.57 -13.88 13.87
N SER A 13 0.97 -14.61 12.94
CA SER A 13 1.30 -14.48 11.51
C SER A 13 0.92 -13.07 11.03
N HIS A 14 1.83 -12.36 10.34
CA HIS A 14 1.48 -11.10 9.68
C HIS A 14 0.28 -11.30 8.75
N GLY A 15 -0.73 -10.44 8.87
CA GLY A 15 -1.95 -10.58 8.08
C GLY A 15 -1.93 -9.69 6.85
N ALA A 16 -2.82 -9.99 5.90
CA ALA A 16 -2.99 -9.17 4.71
C ALA A 16 -3.52 -7.78 5.08
N VAL A 17 -3.08 -6.76 4.35
CA VAL A 17 -3.49 -5.37 4.49
C VAL A 17 -3.99 -4.86 3.14
N ARG A 18 -5.01 -4.00 3.19
CA ARG A 18 -5.57 -3.32 2.04
C ARG A 18 -5.76 -1.83 2.33
N PRO A 19 -5.62 -0.96 1.31
CA PRO A 19 -6.09 0.41 1.42
C PRO A 19 -7.59 0.39 1.76
N ALA A 20 -7.99 1.20 2.73
CA ALA A 20 -9.39 1.53 2.97
C ALA A 20 -9.93 2.31 1.76
N VAL A 21 -11.23 2.17 1.48
CA VAL A 21 -11.93 2.89 0.41
C VAL A 21 -12.78 3.99 1.08
N GLY A 22 -12.58 5.25 0.69
CA GLY A 22 -13.21 6.41 1.36
C GLY A 22 -12.33 7.00 2.47
N ARG A 23 -12.75 8.15 3.05
CA ARG A 23 -12.05 8.76 4.20
C ARG A 23 -12.36 7.97 5.46
N GLY A 24 -11.32 7.59 6.21
CA GLY A 24 -11.41 6.83 7.45
C GLY A 24 -11.48 5.32 7.20
N SER A 25 -10.77 4.56 8.04
CA SER A 25 -10.68 3.09 8.00
C SER A 25 -11.98 2.33 8.36
N ALA A 26 -13.11 3.03 8.49
CA ALA A 26 -14.33 2.50 9.07
C ALA A 26 -15.31 1.88 8.06
N GLN A 27 -15.16 2.14 6.75
CA GLN A 27 -16.09 1.59 5.78
C GLN A 27 -15.63 0.19 5.32
N SER A 28 -16.46 -0.81 5.61
CA SER A 28 -16.26 -2.17 5.10
C SER A 28 -16.29 -2.17 3.57
N PRO A 29 -15.35 -2.86 2.90
CA PRO A 29 -15.37 -3.00 1.45
C PRO A 29 -16.57 -3.84 0.99
N ASP A 30 -16.94 -3.72 -0.29
CA ASP A 30 -18.05 -4.50 -0.86
C ASP A 30 -17.69 -5.98 -1.07
N TYR A 31 -16.40 -6.28 -1.27
CA TYR A 31 -15.90 -7.60 -1.60
C TYR A 31 -14.74 -8.01 -0.69
N CYS A 32 -14.66 -9.31 -0.37
CA CYS A 32 -13.50 -9.88 0.33
C CYS A 32 -12.32 -10.13 -0.62
N LEU A 33 -11.17 -10.53 -0.06
CA LEU A 33 -9.95 -10.83 -0.82
C LEU A 33 -10.09 -11.98 -1.83
N ARG A 34 -11.11 -12.83 -1.69
CA ARG A 34 -11.47 -13.91 -2.62
C ARG A 34 -12.58 -13.53 -3.60
N GLY A 35 -13.13 -12.34 -3.50
CA GLY A 35 -14.19 -11.85 -4.39
C GLY A 35 -15.63 -12.18 -3.95
N HIS A 36 -15.85 -12.67 -2.72
CA HIS A 36 -17.20 -12.79 -2.18
C HIS A 36 -17.79 -11.41 -1.88
N ARG A 37 -19.05 -11.18 -2.26
CA ARG A 37 -19.81 -9.98 -1.86
C ARG A 37 -20.09 -10.03 -0.36
N LEU A 38 -19.57 -9.08 0.41
CA LEU A 38 -19.63 -9.10 1.87
C LEU A 38 -21.05 -8.92 2.43
N GLN A 39 -21.92 -8.20 1.72
CA GLN A 39 -23.34 -8.09 2.08
C GLN A 39 -24.06 -9.45 2.09
N ILE A 40 -23.59 -10.42 1.29
CA ILE A 40 -24.17 -11.77 1.19
C ILE A 40 -23.37 -12.76 2.06
N ALA A 41 -22.05 -12.68 2.01
CA ALA A 41 -21.14 -13.62 2.67
C ALA A 41 -20.96 -13.36 4.17
N GLY A 42 -21.53 -12.28 4.71
CA GLY A 42 -21.33 -11.85 6.07
C GLY A 42 -19.98 -11.16 6.27
N VAL A 43 -19.97 -10.15 7.14
CA VAL A 43 -18.77 -9.39 7.50
C VAL A 43 -18.75 -9.07 8.98
N THR A 44 -17.62 -9.35 9.62
CA THR A 44 -17.32 -8.85 10.97
C THR A 44 -16.08 -7.98 10.90
N GLY A 45 -15.99 -7.01 11.80
CA GLY A 45 -14.80 -6.19 11.96
C GLY A 45 -14.47 -5.98 13.43
N ARG A 46 -13.18 -5.97 13.73
CA ARG A 46 -12.62 -5.78 15.08
C ARG A 46 -11.44 -4.83 14.98
N TYR A 47 -10.94 -4.43 16.14
CA TYR A 47 -9.70 -3.66 16.22
C TYR A 47 -8.52 -4.58 16.55
N SER A 48 -7.47 -4.49 15.74
CA SER A 48 -6.21 -5.16 16.03
C SER A 48 -5.28 -4.21 16.77
N HIS A 49 -4.93 -4.55 18.01
CA HIS A 49 -3.94 -3.76 18.77
C HIS A 49 -2.53 -3.86 18.20
N TYR A 50 -2.20 -4.97 17.50
CA TYR A 50 -0.90 -5.15 16.88
C TYR A 50 -0.71 -4.25 15.66
N TYR A 51 -1.71 -4.19 14.77
CA TYR A 51 -1.68 -3.30 13.62
C TYR A 51 -2.18 -1.88 13.93
N ARG A 52 -2.91 -1.70 15.02
CA ARG A 52 -3.69 -0.50 15.35
C ARG A 52 -4.67 -0.10 14.25
N LEU A 53 -5.23 -1.10 13.57
CA LEU A 53 -6.15 -0.95 12.45
C LEU A 53 -7.41 -1.77 12.69
N THR A 54 -8.48 -1.38 11.99
CA THR A 54 -9.66 -2.20 11.83
C THR A 54 -9.31 -3.43 10.98
N ASP A 55 -9.65 -4.62 11.49
CA ASP A 55 -9.71 -5.84 10.70
C ASP A 55 -11.10 -6.03 10.12
N ILE A 56 -11.14 -6.74 8.99
CA ILE A 56 -12.36 -7.18 8.33
C ILE A 56 -12.24 -8.67 8.09
N THR A 57 -13.27 -9.42 8.46
CA THR A 57 -13.36 -10.86 8.27
C THR A 57 -14.57 -11.19 7.43
N CYS A 58 -14.35 -11.93 6.34
CA CYS A 58 -15.43 -12.56 5.57
C CYS A 58 -15.87 -13.85 6.28
N GLU A 59 -17.14 -13.93 6.69
CA GLU A 59 -17.63 -15.05 7.50
C GLU A 59 -17.60 -16.38 6.74
N VAL A 60 -17.93 -16.38 5.44
CA VAL A 60 -17.79 -17.56 4.58
C VAL A 60 -16.34 -18.04 4.50
N CYS A 61 -15.38 -17.16 4.19
CA CYS A 61 -13.97 -17.53 4.11
C CYS A 61 -13.46 -18.04 5.47
N TYR A 62 -13.92 -17.42 6.56
CA TYR A 62 -13.57 -17.83 7.91
C TYR A 62 -14.09 -19.24 8.23
N ALA A 63 -15.36 -19.53 7.91
CA ALA A 63 -15.94 -20.87 8.07
C ALA A 63 -15.20 -21.93 7.23
N LEU A 64 -14.68 -21.54 6.06
CA LEU A 64 -13.84 -22.38 5.20
C LEU A 64 -12.38 -22.48 5.65
N LYS A 65 -12.00 -21.81 6.75
CA LYS A 65 -10.62 -21.74 7.27
C LYS A 65 -9.60 -21.20 6.25
N ASP A 66 -10.02 -20.28 5.39
CA ASP A 66 -9.11 -19.62 4.44
C ASP A 66 -8.14 -18.69 5.20
N PRO A 67 -6.82 -18.77 4.97
CA PRO A 67 -5.85 -17.89 5.62
C PRO A 67 -6.02 -16.40 5.26
N LEU A 68 -6.73 -16.09 4.16
CA LEU A 68 -7.06 -14.72 3.75
C LEU A 68 -8.48 -14.30 4.16
N ALA A 69 -9.12 -15.04 5.07
CA ALA A 69 -10.45 -14.70 5.58
C ALA A 69 -10.48 -13.34 6.30
N THR A 70 -9.37 -12.96 6.94
CA THR A 70 -9.21 -11.70 7.68
C THR A 70 -8.10 -10.86 7.08
N TRP A 71 -8.33 -9.54 6.97
CA TRP A 71 -7.34 -8.57 6.55
C TRP A 71 -7.56 -7.23 7.26
N TYR A 72 -6.56 -6.36 7.24
CA TYR A 72 -6.60 -5.04 7.88
C TYR A 72 -6.78 -3.91 6.86
N LEU A 73 -7.46 -2.85 7.28
CA LEU A 73 -7.67 -1.66 6.47
C LEU A 73 -6.83 -0.49 6.98
N ILE A 74 -6.06 0.14 6.10
CA ILE A 74 -5.29 1.36 6.38
C ILE A 74 -5.76 2.48 5.45
N ASP A 75 -6.02 3.67 5.99
CA ASP A 75 -6.36 4.83 5.16
C ASP A 75 -5.08 5.36 4.47
N PRO A 76 -4.99 5.29 3.12
CA PRO A 76 -3.80 5.75 2.41
C PRO A 76 -3.59 7.28 2.47
N THR A 77 -4.60 8.04 2.89
CA THR A 77 -4.52 9.50 3.03
C THR A 77 -3.96 9.94 4.38
N GLU A 78 -3.97 9.04 5.36
CA GLU A 78 -3.48 9.27 6.71
C GLU A 78 -1.97 8.99 6.76
N GLN A 79 -1.18 10.04 6.59
CA GLN A 79 0.28 9.98 6.49
C GLN A 79 0.91 10.98 7.45
N TYR A 80 1.96 10.55 8.14
CA TYR A 80 2.59 11.29 9.23
C TYR A 80 4.00 11.73 8.87
N SER A 81 4.51 12.77 9.53
CA SER A 81 5.96 13.01 9.55
C SER A 81 6.64 11.92 10.38
N ALA A 82 7.95 11.74 10.23
CA ALA A 82 8.70 10.78 11.07
C ALA A 82 8.65 11.15 12.57
N GLU A 83 8.48 12.44 12.90
CA GLU A 83 8.37 12.92 14.27
C GLU A 83 6.99 12.66 14.89
N ASP A 84 5.94 12.70 14.06
CA ASP A 84 4.54 12.51 14.50
C ASP A 84 4.04 11.06 14.38
N ALA A 85 4.82 10.19 13.72
CA ALA A 85 4.41 8.81 13.47
C ALA A 85 4.31 7.99 14.76
N ASP A 86 3.21 7.25 14.93
CA ASP A 86 3.09 6.28 16.02
C ASP A 86 4.19 5.20 15.87
N THR A 87 4.91 4.96 16.96
CA THR A 87 5.92 3.89 17.03
C THR A 87 5.29 2.52 17.30
N MET A 88 3.97 2.46 17.41
CA MET A 88 3.16 1.24 17.50
C MET A 88 2.22 1.12 16.30
N GLY A 89 1.89 -0.11 15.91
CA GLY A 89 0.97 -0.35 14.80
C GLY A 89 1.58 -0.18 13.42
N LEU A 90 0.72 -0.14 12.40
CA LEU A 90 1.11 0.04 11.00
C LEU A 90 0.71 1.44 10.52
N VAL A 91 1.69 2.25 10.15
CA VAL A 91 1.49 3.66 9.79
C VAL A 91 2.26 4.02 8.51
N LEU A 92 1.78 5.05 7.81
CA LEU A 92 2.44 5.63 6.65
C LEU A 92 3.22 6.87 7.08
N VAL A 93 4.51 6.91 6.76
CA VAL A 93 5.40 8.03 7.08
C VAL A 93 5.84 8.71 5.79
N LEU A 94 5.51 9.99 5.65
CA LEU A 94 5.84 10.82 4.51
C LEU A 94 7.15 11.56 4.76
N ILE A 95 8.09 11.39 3.84
CA ILE A 95 9.31 12.19 3.73
C ILE A 95 9.17 13.06 2.47
N PRO A 96 8.87 14.37 2.62
CA PRO A 96 8.64 15.23 1.47
C PRO A 96 9.93 15.47 0.68
N PRO A 97 9.84 15.74 -0.63
CA PRO A 97 11.02 16.11 -1.41
C PRO A 97 11.57 17.46 -0.93
N ALA A 98 12.90 17.59 -0.91
CA ALA A 98 13.58 18.84 -0.54
C ALA A 98 13.29 20.00 -1.51
N MET A 99 12.86 19.70 -2.73
CA MET A 99 12.56 20.68 -3.76
C MET A 99 11.40 20.25 -4.66
N ARG A 100 10.84 21.21 -5.39
CA ARG A 100 9.79 20.96 -6.40
C ARG A 100 10.27 19.96 -7.45
N GLY A 101 9.45 18.95 -7.73
CA GLY A 101 9.80 17.88 -8.68
C GLY A 101 10.88 16.92 -8.16
N GLY A 102 11.38 17.13 -6.95
CA GLY A 102 12.33 16.25 -6.30
C GLY A 102 11.73 14.91 -5.93
N LEU A 103 12.63 13.97 -5.59
CA LEU A 103 12.27 12.67 -5.08
C LEU A 103 11.70 12.81 -3.67
N GLY A 104 10.43 12.45 -3.51
CA GLY A 104 9.80 12.24 -2.22
C GLY A 104 9.71 10.75 -1.95
N HIS A 105 9.43 10.42 -0.70
CA HIS A 105 9.40 9.05 -0.23
C HIS A 105 8.26 8.84 0.77
N ILE A 106 7.61 7.69 0.72
CA ILE A 106 6.66 7.26 1.74
C ILE A 106 7.13 5.90 2.26
N GLU A 107 7.33 5.81 3.57
CA GLU A 107 7.63 4.57 4.26
C GLU A 107 6.37 3.98 4.87
N LEU A 108 6.28 2.66 4.91
CA LEU A 108 5.32 1.93 5.70
C LEU A 108 6.05 1.41 6.94
N TRP A 109 5.67 1.87 8.13
CA TRP A 109 6.26 1.45 9.39
C TRP A 109 5.36 0.45 10.10
N LEU A 110 5.94 -0.60 10.67
CA LEU A 110 5.26 -1.52 11.58
C LEU A 110 6.01 -1.54 12.91
N GLY A 111 5.39 -1.01 13.97
CA GLY A 111 6.03 -0.91 15.28
C GLY A 111 7.29 -0.04 15.27
N GLY A 112 7.23 1.09 14.55
CA GLY A 112 8.34 2.05 14.44
C GLY A 112 9.50 1.60 13.56
N VAL A 113 9.38 0.47 12.85
CA VAL A 113 10.38 -0.04 11.92
C VAL A 113 9.84 0.02 10.50
N SER A 114 10.62 0.59 9.57
CA SER A 114 10.30 0.58 8.15
C SER A 114 10.27 -0.85 7.61
N VAL A 115 9.17 -1.23 6.96
CA VAL A 115 8.92 -2.57 6.41
C VAL A 115 8.77 -2.58 4.89
N GLY A 116 8.84 -1.40 4.30
CA GLY A 116 8.70 -1.16 2.88
C GLY A 116 8.51 0.33 2.60
N ASP A 117 8.71 0.70 1.35
CA ASP A 117 8.72 2.09 0.94
C ASP A 117 8.34 2.29 -0.53
N ILE A 118 8.03 3.54 -0.86
CA ILE A 118 7.81 3.98 -2.22
C ILE A 118 8.46 5.34 -2.50
N ASP A 119 9.23 5.37 -3.59
CA ASP A 119 9.80 6.58 -4.17
C ASP A 119 8.84 7.17 -5.20
N LEU A 120 8.64 8.48 -5.15
CA LEU A 120 7.81 9.19 -6.11
C LEU A 120 8.31 10.61 -6.40
N ARG A 121 8.02 11.08 -7.60
CA ARG A 121 8.12 12.50 -7.96
C ARG A 121 6.75 13.03 -8.32
N ALA A 122 6.40 14.21 -7.83
CA ALA A 122 5.16 14.90 -8.22
C ALA A 122 5.44 16.38 -8.52
N CYS A 123 4.86 16.90 -9.60
CA CYS A 123 5.00 18.28 -9.99
C CYS A 123 3.64 19.00 -10.00
N GLY A 124 3.51 19.97 -9.09
CA GLY A 124 2.32 20.81 -8.94
C GLY A 124 1.80 21.42 -10.25
N PRO A 125 2.61 22.28 -10.91
CA PRO A 125 2.18 22.97 -12.14
C PRO A 125 1.81 22.02 -13.28
N CYS A 126 2.61 20.97 -13.50
CA CYS A 126 2.41 20.08 -14.63
C CYS A 126 1.31 19.03 -14.37
N ARG A 127 0.90 18.83 -13.12
CA ARG A 127 -0.01 17.75 -12.68
C ARG A 127 0.43 16.37 -13.17
N ARG A 128 1.74 16.14 -13.15
CA ARG A 128 2.38 14.86 -13.50
C ARG A 128 3.02 14.27 -12.26
N ALA A 129 2.97 12.95 -12.16
CA ALA A 129 3.66 12.21 -11.12
C ALA A 129 4.27 10.92 -11.67
N VAL A 130 5.39 10.51 -11.11
CA VAL A 130 6.11 9.29 -11.48
C VAL A 130 6.35 8.46 -10.22
N LEU A 131 5.94 7.20 -10.23
CA LEU A 131 6.32 6.20 -9.24
C LEU A 131 7.67 5.59 -9.67
N GLU A 132 8.68 5.65 -8.80
CA GLU A 132 10.04 5.21 -9.17
C GLU A 132 10.38 3.82 -8.65
N HIS A 133 10.30 3.60 -7.34
CA HIS A 133 10.60 2.32 -6.71
C HIS A 133 9.53 1.97 -5.71
N VAL A 134 9.11 0.71 -5.70
CA VAL A 134 8.26 0.14 -4.65
C VAL A 134 9.04 -1.02 -4.04
N ARG A 135 9.37 -0.91 -2.76
CA ARG A 135 10.15 -1.92 -2.03
C ARG A 135 9.36 -2.41 -0.82
N VAL A 136 9.44 -3.71 -0.56
CA VAL A 136 8.87 -4.34 0.63
C VAL A 136 9.84 -5.42 1.06
N ASP A 137 10.19 -5.44 2.33
CA ASP A 137 11.09 -6.45 2.88
C ASP A 137 10.52 -7.84 2.62
N GLU A 138 11.39 -8.80 2.34
CA GLU A 138 11.00 -10.12 1.89
C GLU A 138 9.99 -10.82 2.82
N LYS A 139 10.19 -10.69 4.14
CA LYS A 139 9.31 -11.24 5.17
C LYS A 139 7.89 -10.66 5.19
N TYR A 140 7.67 -9.49 4.60
CA TYR A 140 6.35 -8.83 4.52
C TYR A 140 5.74 -8.83 3.11
N ARG A 141 6.41 -9.48 2.14
CA ARG A 141 5.85 -9.60 0.79
C ARG A 141 4.56 -10.41 0.81
N ARG A 142 3.72 -10.14 -0.20
CA ARG A 142 2.38 -10.75 -0.38
C ARG A 142 1.36 -10.40 0.72
N MET A 143 1.71 -9.54 1.68
CA MET A 143 0.77 -8.99 2.66
C MET A 143 0.02 -7.75 2.15
N GLY A 144 0.29 -7.29 0.92
CA GLY A 144 -0.40 -6.13 0.34
C GLY A 144 0.25 -4.77 0.66
N TYR A 145 1.40 -4.74 1.33
CA TYR A 145 2.09 -3.51 1.71
C TYR A 145 2.48 -2.67 0.48
N GLY A 146 2.96 -3.29 -0.61
CA GLY A 146 3.22 -2.59 -1.87
C GLY A 146 1.97 -1.94 -2.48
N ARG A 147 0.79 -2.57 -2.34
CA ARG A 147 -0.49 -1.98 -2.78
C ARG A 147 -0.85 -0.77 -1.94
N VAL A 148 -0.65 -0.85 -0.62
CA VAL A 148 -0.86 0.27 0.30
C VAL A 148 0.04 1.44 -0.05
N LEU A 149 1.33 1.19 -0.28
CA LEU A 149 2.30 2.20 -0.67
C LEU A 149 1.91 2.91 -1.98
N VAL A 150 1.52 2.15 -3.01
CA VAL A 150 1.02 2.72 -4.27
C VAL A 150 -0.23 3.58 -4.05
N ALA A 151 -1.20 3.10 -3.26
CA ALA A 151 -2.40 3.87 -2.95
C ALA A 151 -2.07 5.16 -2.17
N ALA A 152 -1.14 5.10 -1.22
CA ALA A 152 -0.67 6.24 -0.44
C ALA A 152 0.03 7.28 -1.33
N ALA A 153 0.86 6.85 -2.29
CA ALA A 153 1.46 7.74 -3.27
C ALA A 153 0.39 8.44 -4.12
N VAL A 154 -0.56 7.68 -4.68
CA VAL A 154 -1.65 8.25 -5.50
C VAL A 154 -2.50 9.25 -4.72
N ALA A 155 -2.77 8.97 -3.45
CA ALA A 155 -3.51 9.86 -2.56
C ALA A 155 -2.85 11.24 -2.36
N ARG A 156 -1.53 11.36 -2.54
CA ARG A 156 -0.80 12.64 -2.43
C ARG A 156 -1.08 13.61 -3.56
N ALA A 157 -1.45 13.11 -4.74
CA ALA A 157 -1.64 13.93 -5.93
C ALA A 157 -2.90 13.51 -6.70
N PRO A 158 -4.10 13.71 -6.10
CA PRO A 158 -5.35 13.34 -6.74
C PRO A 158 -5.53 14.10 -8.06
N GLY A 159 -5.93 13.38 -9.10
CA GLY A 159 -6.13 13.92 -10.44
C GLY A 159 -4.83 14.16 -11.23
N TYR A 160 -3.67 13.74 -10.75
CA TYR A 160 -2.45 13.79 -11.56
C TYR A 160 -2.46 12.66 -12.58
N SER A 161 -1.75 12.88 -13.69
CA SER A 161 -1.41 11.78 -14.60
C SER A 161 -0.16 11.11 -14.07
N TRP A 162 -0.32 9.84 -13.67
CA TRP A 162 0.75 9.02 -13.12
C TRP A 162 1.40 8.17 -14.22
N SER A 163 2.70 7.96 -14.09
CA SER A 163 3.44 6.94 -14.82
C SER A 163 4.36 6.21 -13.84
N THR A 164 5.01 5.15 -14.31
CA THR A 164 6.06 4.46 -13.56
C THR A 164 7.40 4.66 -14.26
N THR A 165 8.50 4.45 -13.55
CA THR A 165 9.78 4.10 -14.19
C THR A 165 9.64 2.83 -15.04
N THR A 166 10.64 2.58 -15.88
CA THR A 166 10.72 1.33 -16.65
C THR A 166 10.70 0.14 -15.69
N MET A 167 9.67 -0.69 -15.82
CA MET A 167 9.53 -1.90 -15.02
C MET A 167 10.45 -3.00 -15.54
N ASP A 168 11.06 -3.76 -14.63
CA ASP A 168 11.68 -5.02 -15.04
C ASP A 168 10.62 -6.03 -15.53
N THR A 169 11.06 -7.00 -16.33
CA THR A 169 10.16 -8.00 -16.95
C THR A 169 9.93 -9.24 -16.10
N SER A 170 10.36 -9.24 -14.82
CA SER A 170 10.20 -10.38 -13.94
C SER A 170 8.73 -10.72 -13.73
N LEU A 171 8.45 -12.00 -13.46
CA LEU A 171 7.09 -12.46 -13.19
C LEU A 171 6.50 -11.77 -11.96
N ALA A 172 7.32 -11.50 -10.94
CA ALA A 172 6.88 -10.83 -9.72
C ALA A 172 6.45 -9.38 -10.00
N THR A 173 7.27 -8.63 -10.74
CA THR A 173 6.97 -7.24 -11.13
C THR A 173 5.72 -7.16 -11.99
N ARG A 174 5.59 -8.02 -13.01
CA ARG A 174 4.37 -8.09 -13.84
C ARG A 174 3.12 -8.47 -13.06
N ALA A 175 3.22 -9.47 -12.18
CA ALA A 175 2.09 -9.89 -11.35
C ALA A 175 1.67 -8.80 -10.35
N PHE A 176 2.62 -8.07 -9.78
CA PHE A 176 2.34 -6.94 -8.90
C PHE A 176 1.59 -5.84 -9.65
N TRP A 177 2.14 -5.35 -10.77
CA TRP A 177 1.53 -4.26 -11.52
C TRP A 177 0.20 -4.66 -12.19
N ALA A 178 0.03 -5.91 -12.62
CA ALA A 178 -1.28 -6.41 -13.06
C ALA A 178 -2.34 -6.38 -11.95
N ALA A 179 -1.94 -6.50 -10.68
CA ALA A 179 -2.87 -6.50 -9.55
C ALA A 179 -3.21 -5.09 -9.01
N VAL A 180 -2.36 -4.09 -9.27
CA VAL A 180 -2.50 -2.73 -8.69
C VAL A 180 -2.60 -1.62 -9.74
N GLY A 181 -2.18 -1.86 -10.98
CA GLY A 181 -2.03 -0.84 -12.02
C GLY A 181 -3.34 -0.12 -12.36
N ASP A 182 -4.45 -0.85 -12.43
CA ASP A 182 -5.78 -0.28 -12.69
C ASP A 182 -6.23 0.74 -11.62
N GLN A 183 -5.60 0.73 -10.44
CA GLN A 183 -5.90 1.67 -9.35
C GLN A 183 -5.12 2.98 -9.46
N VAL A 184 -4.19 3.09 -10.41
CA VAL A 184 -3.31 4.25 -10.57
C VAL A 184 -3.75 5.03 -11.83
N PRO A 185 -4.15 6.31 -11.71
CA PRO A 185 -4.66 7.06 -12.85
C PRO A 185 -3.51 7.52 -13.76
N GLY A 186 -3.34 6.85 -14.90
CA GLY A 186 -2.38 7.25 -15.94
C GLY A 186 -1.82 6.08 -16.73
N ASP A 187 -0.62 6.24 -17.29
CA ASP A 187 0.03 5.25 -18.15
C ASP A 187 1.03 4.41 -17.34
N ILE A 188 0.56 3.29 -16.82
CA ILE A 188 1.33 2.36 -16.00
C ILE A 188 1.95 1.29 -16.88
N GLY A 189 3.28 1.17 -16.80
CA GLY A 189 4.06 0.27 -17.65
C GLY A 189 4.45 0.88 -19.00
N GLY A 190 3.93 2.07 -19.33
CA GLY A 190 4.41 2.92 -20.40
C GLY A 190 5.72 3.66 -20.04
N PRO A 191 6.26 4.47 -20.97
CA PRO A 191 7.47 5.25 -20.70
C PRO A 191 7.23 6.29 -19.59
N PRO A 192 8.21 6.54 -18.70
CA PRO A 192 8.06 7.51 -17.63
C PRO A 192 7.86 8.93 -18.18
N ASN A 193 6.89 9.66 -17.63
CA ASN A 193 6.51 11.00 -18.07
C ASN A 193 7.05 12.09 -17.13
N TYR A 194 8.38 12.22 -17.06
CA TYR A 194 9.03 13.29 -16.31
C TYR A 194 8.77 14.67 -16.94
N CYS A 195 8.59 15.68 -16.10
CA CYS A 195 8.57 17.09 -16.54
C CYS A 195 9.92 17.76 -16.28
N THR A 196 10.13 18.96 -16.83
CA THR A 196 11.38 19.72 -16.69
C THR A 196 11.78 19.95 -15.23
N ASP A 197 10.83 20.22 -14.32
CA ASP A 197 11.14 20.38 -12.90
C ASP A 197 11.67 19.09 -12.27
N MET A 198 11.13 17.93 -12.67
CA MET A 198 11.59 16.64 -12.18
C MET A 198 12.99 16.30 -12.70
N LEU A 199 13.25 16.57 -13.97
CA LEU A 199 14.55 16.36 -14.59
C LEU A 199 15.62 17.23 -13.91
N ARG A 200 15.33 18.53 -13.71
CA ARG A 200 16.23 19.42 -12.97
C ARG A 200 16.48 18.96 -11.54
N ALA A 201 15.44 18.51 -10.84
CA ALA A 201 15.60 18.02 -9.48
C ALA A 201 16.41 16.72 -9.41
N ALA A 202 16.36 15.87 -10.44
CA ALA A 202 17.18 14.66 -10.53
C ALA A 202 18.67 14.97 -10.69
N GLU A 203 19.02 16.04 -11.41
CA GLU A 203 20.42 16.51 -11.55
C GLU A 203 21.04 17.00 -10.23
N HIS A 204 20.21 17.32 -9.24
CA HIS A 204 20.63 17.83 -7.92
C HIS A 204 20.50 16.78 -6.81
N THR A 205 20.17 15.53 -7.17
CA THR A 205 20.17 14.41 -6.23
C THR A 205 21.60 13.86 -6.16
N PRO A 206 22.29 13.88 -5.00
CA PRO A 206 23.68 13.42 -4.88
C PRO A 206 23.85 11.93 -5.14
#